data_AF-A0AAD4P2S3-F1
#
_entry.id   AF-A0AAD4P2S3-F1
#
_cell.length_a   1.000
_cell.length_b   1.000
_cell.length_c   1.000
_cell.angle_alpha   90.00
_cell.angle_beta   90.00
_cell.angle_gamma   90.00
#
_symmetry.space_group_name_H-M   'P 1'
#
loop_
_entity.id
_entity.type
_entity.pdbx_description
1 polymer ?
#
loop_
_entity_poly.entity_id
_entity_poly.type
_entity_poly.pdbx_seq_one_letter_code
_entity_poly.pdbx_strand_id
1 'polypeptide(L)' 'MARFLLVLFLVLSVALTVVVEVKAQKRCKVILNPSGCDLSACRQQCLNSYNGNGVCTSGGSVGTYICTCVYNC' A
#
# COMPACT_ATOMS: atom_id res chain seq x y z
N MET A 1 -5.24 -47.55 8.12
CA MET A 1 -4.85 -47.05 6.78
C MET A 1 -5.49 -45.71 6.41
N ALA A 2 -6.83 -45.62 6.30
CA ALA A 2 -7.51 -44.42 5.76
C ALA A 2 -7.25 -43.10 6.49
N ARG A 3 -7.12 -43.13 7.82
CA ARG A 3 -6.87 -41.94 8.66
C ARG A 3 -5.48 -41.33 8.42
N PHE A 4 -4.47 -42.16 8.16
CA PHE A 4 -3.12 -41.71 7.82
C PHE A 4 -3.08 -41.10 6.41
N LEU A 5 -3.81 -41.68 5.47
CA LEU A 5 -3.93 -41.17 4.11
C LEU A 5 -4.62 -39.79 4.09
N LEU A 6 -5.68 -39.60 4.87
CA LEU A 6 -6.35 -38.29 4.99
C LEU A 6 -5.43 -37.20 5.52
N VAL A 7 -4.64 -37.50 6.54
CA VAL A 7 -3.66 -36.54 7.10
C VAL A 7 -2.58 -36.20 6.05
N LEU A 8 -2.09 -37.20 5.32
CA LEU A 8 -1.11 -37.00 4.27
C LEU A 8 -1.66 -36.11 3.13
N PHE A 9 -2.89 -36.36 2.68
CA PHE A 9 -3.57 -35.54 1.67
C PHE A 9 -3.75 -34.09 2.13
N LEU A 10 -4.10 -33.87 3.40
CA LEU A 10 -4.24 -32.53 3.97
C LEU A 10 -2.90 -31.79 4.00
N VAL A 11 -1.82 -32.44 4.42
CA VAL A 11 -0.48 -31.82 4.45
C VAL A 11 0.02 -31.48 3.04
N LEU A 12 -0.21 -32.36 2.06
CA LEU A 12 0.12 -32.12 0.65
C LEU A 12 -0.67 -30.95 0.05
N SER A 13 -1.94 -30.79 0.42
CA SER A 13 -2.78 -29.70 -0.09
C SER A 13 -2.30 -28.30 0.32
N VAL A 14 -1.75 -28.17 1.54
CA VAL A 14 -1.18 -26.91 2.03
C VAL A 14 0.18 -26.64 1.38
N ALA A 15 0.98 -27.67 1.12
CA ALA A 15 2.27 -27.51 0.42
C ALA A 15 2.11 -27.02 -1.03
N LEU A 16 0.96 -27.28 -1.67
CA LEU A 16 0.66 -26.83 -3.03
C LEU A 16 0.03 -25.42 -3.12
N THR A 17 -0.18 -24.71 -2.01
CA THR A 17 -0.63 -23.32 -2.10
C THR A 17 0.50 -22.45 -2.62
N VAL A 18 0.51 -22.25 -3.94
CA VAL A 18 1.35 -21.28 -4.62
C VAL A 18 0.96 -19.90 -4.08
N VAL A 19 1.87 -19.26 -3.35
CA VAL A 19 1.73 -17.85 -3.02
C VAL A 19 1.91 -17.11 -4.34
N VAL A 20 0.82 -16.89 -5.06
CA VAL A 20 0.82 -15.96 -6.18
C VAL A 20 1.14 -14.62 -5.54
N GLU A 21 2.36 -14.12 -5.77
CA GLU A 21 2.67 -12.72 -5.53
C GLU A 21 1.64 -11.94 -6.34
N VAL A 22 0.58 -11.49 -5.66
CA VAL A 22 -0.29 -10.48 -6.22
C VAL A 22 0.65 -9.30 -6.43
N LYS A 23 0.88 -8.91 -7.69
CA LYS A 23 1.45 -7.59 -7.97
C LYS A 23 0.47 -6.59 -7.40
N ALA A 24 0.60 -6.28 -6.11
CA ALA A 24 -0.04 -5.16 -5.49
C ALA A 24 0.26 -3.98 -6.40
N GLN A 25 -0.75 -3.17 -6.72
CA GLN A 25 -0.55 -2.05 -7.64
C GLN A 25 0.66 -1.26 -7.16
N LYS A 26 1.71 -1.23 -7.98
CA LYS A 26 2.97 -0.60 -7.61
C LYS A 26 2.69 0.90 -7.50
N ARG A 27 2.69 1.38 -6.26
CA ARG A 27 2.34 2.76 -5.91
C ARG A 27 3.56 3.38 -5.26
N CYS A 28 4.03 4.48 -5.83
CA CYS A 28 5.09 5.28 -5.25
C CYS A 28 4.50 6.35 -4.33
N LYS A 29 5.30 6.80 -3.38
CA LYS A 29 4.96 7.87 -2.45
C LYS A 29 6.08 8.90 -2.43
N VAL A 30 5.71 10.18 -2.45
CA VAL A 30 6.64 11.30 -2.26
C VAL A 30 6.01 12.33 -1.33
N ILE A 31 6.82 12.92 -0.44
CA ILE A 31 6.36 14.00 0.44
C ILE A 31 6.53 15.31 -0.32
N LEU A 32 5.42 16.03 -0.55
CA LEU A 32 5.44 17.32 -1.24
C LEU A 32 5.57 18.50 -0.25
N ASN A 33 5.02 18.35 0.96
CA ASN A 33 5.15 19.34 2.02
C ASN A 33 5.27 18.65 3.39
N PRO A 34 6.43 18.72 4.07
CA PRO A 34 6.63 18.10 5.38
C PRO A 34 6.15 18.96 6.56
N SER A 35 5.77 20.22 6.35
CA SER A 35 5.50 21.18 7.42
C SER A 35 4.01 21.54 7.55
N GLY A 36 3.16 21.04 6.66
CA GLY A 36 1.73 21.28 6.70
C GLY A 36 0.99 20.55 5.58
N CYS A 37 -0.33 20.53 5.70
CA CYS A 37 -1.18 19.96 4.66
C CYS A 37 -2.47 20.75 4.48
N ASP A 38 -2.52 21.51 3.39
CA ASP A 38 -3.78 21.92 2.77
C ASP A 38 -4.18 20.82 1.78
N LEU A 39 -5.29 20.12 2.05
CA LEU A 39 -5.71 18.97 1.24
C LEU A 39 -6.00 19.35 -0.22
N SER A 40 -6.58 20.53 -0.46
CA SER A 40 -6.93 20.98 -1.81
C SER A 40 -5.67 21.26 -2.63
N ALA A 41 -4.75 22.04 -2.06
CA ALA A 41 -3.47 22.34 -2.69
C ALA A 41 -2.62 21.07 -2.87
N CYS A 42 -2.60 20.18 -1.88
CA CYS A 42 -1.87 18.91 -1.94
C CYS A 42 -2.37 18.02 -3.08
N ARG A 43 -3.70 17.91 -3.25
CA ARG A 43 -4.31 17.18 -4.37
C ARG A 43 -3.95 17.79 -5.71
N GLN A 44 -4.10 19.10 -5.84
CA GLN A 44 -3.81 19.81 -7.09
C GLN A 44 -2.33 19.68 -7.47
N GLN A 45 -1.42 19.87 -6.53
CA GLN A 45 0.02 19.75 -6.76
C GLN A 45 0.40 18.32 -7.15
N CYS A 46 -0.10 17.31 -6.43
CA CYS A 46 0.18 15.91 -6.75
C CYS A 46 -0.38 15.49 -8.12
N LEU A 47 -1.58 15.96 -8.46
CA LEU A 47 -2.18 15.72 -9.78
C LEU A 47 -1.31 16.34 -10.89
N ASN A 48 -0.90 17.60 -10.72
CA ASN A 48 -0.12 18.31 -11.73
C ASN A 48 1.29 17.75 -11.92
N SER A 49 1.96 17.34 -10.83
CA SER A 49 3.36 16.90 -10.87
C SER A 49 3.53 15.41 -11.16
N TYR A 50 2.60 14.57 -10.70
CA TYR A 50 2.76 13.11 -10.75
C TYR A 50 1.57 12.38 -11.38
N ASN A 51 0.52 13.10 -11.81
CA ASN A 51 -0.77 12.52 -12.17
C ASN A 51 -1.29 11.55 -11.07
N GLY A 52 -1.07 11.95 -9.82
CA GLY A 52 -1.32 11.14 -8.64
C GLY A 52 -2.45 11.69 -7.77
N ASN A 53 -2.60 11.10 -6.57
CA ASN A 53 -3.53 11.56 -5.56
C ASN A 53 -2.77 12.07 -4.32
N GLY A 54 -2.99 13.35 -4.01
CA GLY A 54 -2.45 13.99 -2.80
C GLY A 54 -3.30 13.67 -1.57
N VAL A 55 -2.65 13.32 -0.46
CA VAL A 55 -3.28 12.99 0.81
C VAL A 55 -2.55 13.64 1.98
N CYS A 56 -3.30 14.05 3.00
CA CYS A 56 -2.72 14.48 4.28
C CYS A 56 -2.50 13.27 5.18
N THR A 57 -1.24 13.02 5.55
CA THR A 57 -0.86 11.93 6.46
C THR A 57 -0.23 12.51 7.72
N SER A 58 -0.18 11.72 8.81
CA SER A 58 0.50 12.14 10.03
C SER A 58 2.01 12.29 9.80
N GLY A 59 2.58 13.40 10.24
CA GLY A 59 4.00 13.74 10.14
C GLY A 59 4.89 13.16 11.24
N GLY A 60 4.38 12.22 12.04
CA GLY A 60 5.12 11.60 13.15
C GLY A 60 5.02 12.34 14.48
N SER A 61 4.37 13.50 14.52
CA SER A 61 3.98 14.20 15.75
C SER A 61 2.46 14.42 15.79
N VAL A 62 1.88 14.41 16.99
CA VAL A 62 0.44 14.58 17.19
C VAL A 62 0.03 15.96 16.66
N GLY A 63 -0.98 15.98 15.77
CA GLY A 63 -1.50 17.20 15.16
C GLY A 63 -0.73 17.72 13.95
N THR A 64 0.43 17.15 13.62
CA THR A 64 1.20 17.54 12.43
C THR A 64 0.78 16.70 11.23
N TYR A 65 0.29 17.36 10.18
CA TYR A 65 -0.06 16.71 8.92
C TYR A 65 0.90 17.13 7.82
N ILE A 66 1.33 16.15 7.01
CA ILE A 66 2.20 16.34 5.86
C ILE A 66 1.44 16.01 4.57
N CYS A 67 1.75 16.72 3.49
CA CYS A 67 1.24 16.38 2.17
C CYS A 67 2.07 15.24 1.56
N THR A 68 1.45 14.07 1.40
CA THR A 68 2.02 12.92 0.70
C THR A 68 1.30 12.72 -0.63
N CYS A 69 2.06 12.62 -1.71
CA CYS A 69 1.55 12.30 -3.03
C CYS A 69 1.74 10.80 -3.30
N VAL A 70 0.65 10.12 -3.66
CA VAL A 70 0.66 8.71 -4.06
C VAL A 70 0.37 8.63 -5.55
N TYR A 71 1.25 8.01 -6.31
CA TYR A 71 1.14 7.96 -7.78
C TYR A 71 1.57 6.60 -8.32
N ASN A 72 1.21 6.33 -9.59
CA ASN A 72 1.59 5.10 -10.27
C ASN A 72 3.04 5.19 -10.74
N CYS A 73 3.80 4.14 -10.47
CA CYS A 73 5.16 3.87 -10.89
C CYS A 73 5.32 2.33 -11.05
#